data_AF-A0A9P0AET3-F1
#
_entry.id   AF-A0A9P0AET3-F1
#
_cell.length_a   1.000
_cell.length_b   1.000
_cell.length_c   1.000
_cell.angle_alpha   90.00
_cell.angle_beta   90.00
_cell.angle_gamma   90.00
#
_symmetry.space_group_name_H-M   'P 1'
#
loop_
_entity.id
_entity.type
_entity.pdbx_description
1 polymer ?
#
loop_
_entity_poly.entity_id
_entity_poly.type
_entity_poly.pdbx_seq_one_letter_code
_entity_poly.pdbx_strand_id
1 'polypeptide(L)'
;MGCSSGNAVYAALPKHGDPVEIENFDVESPSTKTEFIHSKRDILYQGFTSLVAFSHVIHAGINLSFSTVLHPQLDITKEQASWIASLGAVGTPVGSISIGFIMDRIGRQKTLLATAAINILAWSTLCLSPAQVDIKMIYLARLLEGLASGMTSIAIVYVAETTDKHWRPLFLSMNSIALSGGILLTTTVGVVLAWRAFAVFCLGVSTLSALLSLTLPESPSWLAQRHPERAKQALARLVTDPRAFEIEWTSLEPKAPKLLKTRKRLSLDKKIIRPLAVVLILITLQQLVGIYPTIFYSLELFQKINKRAQQSTEFNSTEETAMIIPTTPHIVTTQLFNSSSFEKITGYPLNLDAFNTSALIDHQHNVSAFIQGTGNPHDTRAFIQGTGLPQDAKVIINGTNHELGDELGEIKSKFDLRSGAVQALMGLGILRFITSVSMTALSKHLGVRTLLMSSSVGVGVTAILFSAYQAGWCSRSSDAVSFAIVLAFITFGSLGLLVIPWTLVGELLPFEFRGVGQGIVVAYAYVIMSVVVKSYPSVEDELGTSAVFGFFGAVAFLTIAFIYYFVPETKGRTMDEIQVYFQKR
;
A
#
# COMPACT_ATOMS: atom_id res chain seq x y z
N MET A 1 -16.88 65.58 -36.30
CA MET A 1 -16.39 65.29 -37.66
C MET A 1 -14.87 65.29 -37.63
N GLY A 2 -14.25 64.16 -37.98
CA GLY A 2 -12.90 64.02 -38.58
C GLY A 2 -11.63 64.42 -37.80
N CYS A 3 -10.77 63.43 -37.54
CA CYS A 3 -9.28 63.47 -37.62
C CYS A 3 -8.81 62.00 -37.50
N SER A 4 -8.53 61.26 -38.59
CA SER A 4 -7.26 61.18 -39.37
C SER A 4 -5.99 61.19 -38.48
N SER A 5 -4.99 60.34 -38.61
CA SER A 5 -4.67 59.23 -39.52
C SER A 5 -3.40 58.60 -38.95
N GLY A 6 -3.32 57.26 -38.92
CA GLY A 6 -2.14 56.54 -38.45
C GLY A 6 -0.96 56.62 -39.41
N ASN A 7 0.25 56.67 -38.86
CA ASN A 7 1.48 56.36 -39.58
C ASN A 7 2.13 55.12 -38.96
N ALA A 8 2.21 54.07 -39.77
CA ALA A 8 2.97 52.87 -39.51
C ALA A 8 4.47 53.16 -39.71
N VAL A 9 5.31 52.69 -38.79
CA VAL A 9 6.76 52.60 -39.00
C VAL A 9 7.13 51.11 -38.99
N TYR A 10 7.35 50.57 -40.19
CA TYR A 10 8.03 49.30 -40.40
C TYR A 10 9.51 49.49 -40.03
N ALA A 11 9.98 48.86 -38.96
CA ALA A 11 11.40 48.77 -38.65
C ALA A 11 12.02 47.58 -39.42
N ALA A 12 13.07 47.88 -40.18
CA ALA A 12 13.80 46.96 -41.03
C ALA A 12 14.59 45.90 -40.23
N LEU A 13 14.68 44.68 -40.78
CA LEU A 13 15.55 43.61 -40.30
C LEU A 13 17.03 43.98 -40.54
N PRO A 14 17.94 43.82 -39.55
CA PRO A 14 19.37 44.04 -39.77
C PRO A 14 20.00 42.86 -40.52
N LYS A 15 20.93 43.18 -41.42
CA LYS A 15 21.76 42.23 -42.18
C LYS A 15 22.88 41.68 -41.30
N HIS A 16 23.26 40.43 -41.56
CA HIS A 16 24.40 39.72 -40.99
C HIS A 16 25.69 40.57 -40.99
N GLY A 17 26.37 40.71 -39.84
CA GLY A 17 27.81 40.98 -39.85
C GLY A 17 28.45 41.74 -38.69
N ASP A 18 27.72 42.52 -37.88
CA ASP A 18 28.38 43.45 -36.93
C ASP A 18 28.20 43.06 -35.44
N PRO A 19 29.23 43.24 -34.60
CA PRO A 19 29.14 42.96 -33.17
C PRO A 19 28.26 44.01 -32.49
N VAL A 20 27.14 43.56 -31.93
CA VAL A 20 26.23 44.42 -31.15
C VAL A 20 26.87 44.64 -29.77
N GLU A 21 27.34 45.87 -29.51
CA GLU A 21 27.58 46.35 -28.16
C GLU A 21 26.25 46.31 -27.40
N ILE A 22 26.22 45.49 -26.35
CA ILE A 22 25.08 45.40 -25.44
C ILE A 22 25.17 46.64 -24.55
N GLU A 23 24.43 47.69 -24.90
CA GLU A 23 24.11 48.75 -23.94
C GLU A 23 23.39 48.11 -22.75
N ASN A 24 24.05 48.15 -21.59
CA ASN A 24 23.49 47.73 -20.31
C ASN A 24 22.30 48.65 -19.98
N PHE A 25 21.10 48.24 -20.40
CA PHE A 25 19.90 48.63 -19.68
C PHE A 25 19.93 47.91 -18.34
N ASP A 26 20.44 48.60 -17.33
CA ASP A 26 20.21 48.30 -15.92
C ASP A 26 18.71 48.38 -15.65
N VAL A 27 17.99 47.32 -16.01
CA VAL A 27 16.73 46.98 -15.34
C VAL A 27 17.18 46.51 -13.97
N GLU A 28 17.16 47.41 -13.00
CA GLU A 28 17.21 47.05 -11.58
C GLU A 28 16.27 45.87 -11.39
N SER A 29 16.85 44.67 -11.23
CA SER A 29 16.09 43.50 -10.84
C SER A 29 15.45 43.85 -9.52
N PRO A 30 14.11 43.90 -9.39
CA PRO A 30 13.54 43.98 -8.06
C PRO A 30 14.03 42.72 -7.37
N SER A 31 14.79 42.92 -6.30
CA SER A 31 15.10 41.89 -5.32
C SER A 31 13.81 41.55 -4.59
N THR A 32 12.83 41.00 -5.31
CA THR A 32 11.54 40.61 -4.77
C THR A 32 11.77 39.34 -3.97
N LYS A 33 12.05 39.51 -2.67
CA LYS A 33 11.44 38.66 -1.67
C LYS A 33 9.97 38.61 -2.03
N THR A 34 9.49 37.51 -2.59
CA THR A 34 8.07 37.27 -2.86
C THR A 34 7.35 37.47 -1.54
N GLU A 35 6.76 38.65 -1.35
CA GLU A 35 6.06 38.97 -0.12
C GLU A 35 4.93 37.95 0.02
N PHE A 36 4.82 37.36 1.20
CA PHE A 36 3.89 36.27 1.45
C PHE A 36 2.46 36.83 1.47
N ILE A 37 1.72 36.67 0.37
CA ILE A 37 0.42 37.35 0.17
C ILE A 37 -0.74 36.58 0.82
N HIS A 38 -0.60 35.28 1.09
CA HIS A 38 -1.69 34.48 1.68
C HIS A 38 -1.78 34.66 3.20
N SER A 39 -3.00 34.87 3.69
CA SER A 39 -3.29 34.88 5.13
C SER A 39 -3.11 33.48 5.75
N LYS A 40 -2.81 33.42 7.05
CA LYS A 40 -2.79 32.14 7.80
C LYS A 40 -4.10 31.37 7.66
N ARG A 41 -5.23 32.07 7.56
CA ARG A 41 -6.56 31.48 7.33
C ARG A 41 -6.61 30.73 6.00
N ASP A 42 -6.08 31.33 4.93
CA ASP A 42 -6.11 30.74 3.58
C ASP A 42 -5.33 29.43 3.56
N ILE A 43 -4.14 29.42 4.18
CA ILE A 43 -3.28 28.24 4.25
C ILE A 43 -3.94 27.13 5.08
N LEU A 44 -4.57 27.49 6.21
CA LEU A 44 -5.31 26.51 7.03
C LEU A 44 -6.48 25.91 6.26
N TYR A 45 -7.22 26.72 5.49
CA TYR A 45 -8.33 26.23 4.69
C TYR A 45 -7.85 25.37 3.50
N GLN A 46 -6.78 25.77 2.82
CA GLN A 46 -6.11 24.96 1.80
C GLN A 46 -5.57 23.64 2.35
N GLY A 47 -5.06 23.64 3.59
CA GLY A 47 -4.66 22.43 4.31
C GLY A 47 -5.85 21.53 4.64
N PHE A 48 -6.97 22.10 5.08
CA PHE A 48 -8.21 21.37 5.32
C PHE A 48 -8.74 20.73 4.03
N THR A 49 -8.82 21.47 2.92
CA THR A 49 -9.30 20.92 1.65
C THR A 49 -8.37 19.80 1.13
N SER A 50 -7.06 19.95 1.34
CA SER A 50 -6.07 18.93 1.01
C SER A 50 -6.24 17.66 1.86
N LEU A 51 -6.46 17.80 3.17
CA LEU A 51 -6.69 16.67 4.09
C LEU A 51 -7.94 15.88 3.68
N VAL A 52 -9.03 16.57 3.36
CA VAL A 52 -10.27 15.93 2.91
C VAL A 52 -10.07 15.21 1.57
N ALA A 53 -9.39 15.83 0.61
CA ALA A 53 -9.09 15.19 -0.67
C ALA A 53 -8.26 13.91 -0.47
N PHE A 54 -7.17 13.99 0.31
CA PHE A 54 -6.30 12.85 0.60
C PHE A 54 -6.92 11.80 1.53
N SER A 55 -8.02 12.09 2.22
CA SER A 55 -8.76 11.05 2.97
C SER A 55 -9.23 9.91 2.07
N HIS A 56 -9.45 10.15 0.77
CA HIS A 56 -9.79 9.11 -0.21
C HIS A 56 -8.61 8.19 -0.50
N VAL A 57 -7.38 8.68 -0.38
CA VAL A 57 -6.14 7.90 -0.59
C VAL A 57 -5.89 6.91 0.54
N ILE A 58 -6.50 7.11 1.72
CA ILE A 58 -6.48 6.13 2.81
C ILE A 58 -7.00 4.77 2.31
N HIS A 59 -8.06 4.77 1.48
CA HIS A 59 -8.58 3.54 0.87
C HIS A 59 -7.61 2.88 -0.10
N ALA A 60 -6.82 3.65 -0.84
CA ALA A 60 -5.75 3.08 -1.66
C ALA A 60 -4.69 2.38 -0.78
N GLY A 61 -4.40 2.92 0.41
CA GLY A 61 -3.56 2.27 1.41
C GLY A 61 -4.16 0.98 1.96
N ILE A 62 -5.44 1.01 2.34
CA ILE A 62 -6.18 -0.16 2.83
C ILE A 62 -6.16 -1.27 1.77
N ASN A 63 -6.43 -0.95 0.51
CA ASN A 63 -6.43 -1.89 -0.62
C ASN A 63 -5.12 -2.70 -0.76
N LEU A 64 -3.98 -2.08 -0.46
CA LEU A 64 -2.66 -2.69 -0.56
C LEU A 64 -2.38 -3.72 0.56
N SER A 65 -2.96 -3.53 1.74
CA SER A 65 -2.70 -4.38 2.92
C SER A 65 -3.90 -5.22 3.33
N PHE A 66 -5.08 -5.02 2.75
CA PHE A 66 -6.29 -5.72 3.18
C PHE A 66 -6.19 -7.23 2.98
N SER A 67 -5.58 -7.68 1.88
CA SER A 67 -5.31 -9.11 1.62
C SER A 67 -4.52 -9.79 2.73
N THR A 68 -3.58 -9.08 3.36
CA THR A 68 -2.76 -9.59 4.47
C THR A 68 -3.60 -10.00 5.66
N VAL A 69 -4.65 -9.23 5.95
CA VAL A 69 -5.57 -9.49 7.07
C VAL A 69 -6.65 -10.48 6.65
N LEU A 70 -7.10 -10.41 5.39
CA LEU A 70 -8.19 -11.21 4.88
C LEU A 70 -7.81 -12.69 4.69
N HIS A 71 -6.65 -12.99 4.08
CA HIS A 71 -6.30 -14.37 3.72
C HIS A 71 -6.31 -15.34 4.91
N PRO A 72 -5.69 -15.03 6.06
CA PRO A 72 -5.63 -15.99 7.15
C PRO A 72 -6.99 -16.24 7.81
N GLN A 73 -7.94 -15.32 7.64
CA GLN A 73 -9.30 -15.44 8.19
C GLN A 73 -10.26 -16.24 7.28
N LEU A 74 -9.85 -16.56 6.05
CA LEU A 74 -10.64 -17.33 5.11
C LEU A 74 -10.04 -18.72 4.92
N ASP A 75 -10.88 -19.75 4.89
CA ASP A 75 -10.46 -21.07 4.46
C ASP A 75 -10.58 -21.17 2.93
N ILE A 76 -9.51 -20.81 2.23
CA ILE A 76 -9.46 -20.71 0.76
C ILE A 76 -8.19 -21.34 0.21
N THR A 77 -8.27 -21.78 -1.04
CA THR A 77 -7.11 -22.29 -1.76
C THR A 77 -6.08 -21.18 -2.00
N LYS A 78 -4.79 -21.54 -2.12
CA LYS A 78 -3.71 -20.60 -2.48
C LYS A 78 -4.01 -19.85 -3.78
N GLU A 79 -4.62 -20.53 -4.75
CA GLU A 79 -5.01 -19.90 -6.02
C GLU A 79 -6.06 -18.80 -5.79
N GLN A 80 -7.10 -19.09 -5.00
CA GLN A 80 -8.11 -18.08 -4.63
C GLN A 80 -7.49 -16.90 -3.88
N ALA A 81 -6.60 -17.14 -2.92
CA ALA A 81 -5.86 -16.07 -2.22
C ALA A 81 -5.05 -15.19 -3.19
N SER A 82 -4.32 -15.80 -4.13
CA SER A 82 -3.57 -15.07 -5.16
C SER A 82 -4.47 -14.17 -6.04
N TRP A 83 -5.70 -14.64 -6.33
CA TRP A 83 -6.70 -13.87 -7.08
C TRP A 83 -7.25 -12.71 -6.24
N ILE A 84 -7.57 -12.91 -4.96
CA ILE A 84 -7.99 -11.83 -4.04
C ILE A 84 -6.95 -10.72 -3.98
N ALA A 85 -5.67 -11.09 -3.82
CA ALA A 85 -4.55 -10.15 -3.78
C ALA A 85 -4.40 -9.37 -5.09
N SER A 86 -4.37 -10.08 -6.23
CA SER A 86 -4.12 -9.46 -7.53
C SER A 86 -5.30 -8.64 -8.06
N LEU A 87 -6.56 -9.02 -7.80
CA LEU A 87 -7.75 -8.30 -8.26
C LEU A 87 -7.82 -6.85 -7.76
N GLY A 88 -7.37 -6.61 -6.53
CA GLY A 88 -7.26 -5.26 -5.98
C GLY A 88 -6.27 -4.37 -6.74
N ALA A 89 -5.24 -4.95 -7.35
CA ALA A 89 -4.30 -4.24 -8.21
C ALA A 89 -4.77 -4.18 -9.69
N VAL A 90 -5.48 -5.20 -10.19
CA VAL A 90 -6.00 -5.25 -11.58
C VAL A 90 -7.10 -4.22 -11.83
N GLY A 91 -7.90 -3.87 -10.81
CA GLY A 91 -8.91 -2.81 -10.94
C GLY A 91 -8.31 -1.41 -11.10
N THR A 92 -7.11 -1.17 -10.57
CA THR A 92 -6.48 0.16 -10.51
C THR A 92 -6.18 0.78 -11.87
N PRO A 93 -5.62 0.05 -12.86
CA PRO A 93 -5.43 0.55 -14.22
C PRO A 93 -6.71 1.09 -14.89
N VAL A 94 -7.83 0.40 -14.68
CA VAL A 94 -9.13 0.84 -15.24
C VAL A 94 -9.54 2.17 -14.59
N GLY A 95 -9.35 2.28 -13.28
CA GLY A 95 -9.68 3.49 -12.52
C GLY A 95 -8.80 4.69 -12.91
N SER A 96 -7.49 4.48 -13.01
CA SER A 96 -6.52 5.55 -13.29
C SER A 96 -6.59 6.10 -14.72
N ILE A 97 -7.00 5.28 -15.70
CA ILE A 97 -7.25 5.76 -17.07
C ILE A 97 -8.59 6.49 -17.15
N SER A 98 -9.63 5.95 -16.51
CA SER A 98 -10.99 6.49 -16.58
C SER A 98 -11.11 7.84 -15.87
N ILE A 99 -10.35 8.05 -14.80
CA ILE A 99 -10.47 9.24 -13.94
C ILE A 99 -10.25 10.55 -14.69
N GLY A 100 -9.34 10.58 -15.66
CA GLY A 100 -9.04 11.78 -16.45
C GLY A 100 -10.26 12.27 -17.24
N PHE A 101 -10.98 11.33 -17.87
CA PHE A 101 -12.21 11.65 -18.61
C PHE A 101 -13.35 12.10 -17.68
N ILE A 102 -13.45 11.47 -16.51
CA ILE A 102 -14.50 11.78 -15.52
C ILE A 102 -14.27 13.19 -14.94
N MET A 103 -13.06 13.46 -14.44
CA MET A 103 -12.73 14.75 -13.80
C MET A 103 -12.84 15.95 -14.74
N ASP A 104 -12.59 15.74 -16.03
CA ASP A 104 -12.79 16.78 -17.02
C ASP A 104 -14.27 17.01 -17.30
N ARG A 105 -15.13 15.99 -17.28
CA ARG A 105 -16.56 16.15 -17.54
C ARG A 105 -17.33 16.73 -16.35
N ILE A 106 -17.20 16.12 -15.17
CA ILE A 106 -18.08 16.44 -14.02
C ILE A 106 -17.43 17.36 -12.98
N GLY A 107 -16.13 17.64 -13.09
CA GLY A 107 -15.40 18.45 -12.12
C GLY A 107 -14.67 17.60 -11.08
N ARG A 108 -13.76 18.21 -10.32
CA ARG A 108 -12.86 17.50 -9.40
C ARG A 108 -13.61 17.07 -8.13
N GLN A 109 -14.43 17.96 -7.56
CA GLN A 109 -15.21 17.65 -6.35
C GLN A 109 -16.18 16.49 -6.60
N LYS A 110 -16.93 16.52 -7.69
CA LYS A 110 -17.88 15.45 -8.02
C LYS A 110 -17.18 14.13 -8.34
N THR A 111 -15.95 14.20 -8.84
CA THR A 111 -15.14 13.02 -9.10
C THR A 111 -14.60 12.39 -7.81
N LEU A 112 -14.26 13.19 -6.79
CA LEU A 112 -13.98 12.68 -5.44
C LEU A 112 -15.20 11.94 -4.88
N LEU A 113 -16.40 12.51 -5.00
CA LEU A 113 -17.65 11.86 -4.59
C LEU A 113 -17.94 10.57 -5.37
N ALA A 114 -17.70 10.54 -6.68
CA ALA A 114 -17.84 9.34 -7.49
C ALA A 114 -16.86 8.24 -7.05
N THR A 115 -15.62 8.61 -6.71
CA THR A 115 -14.62 7.69 -6.15
C THR A 115 -15.08 7.13 -4.80
N ALA A 116 -15.61 7.98 -3.93
CA ALA A 116 -16.16 7.57 -2.65
C ALA A 116 -17.38 6.64 -2.80
N ALA A 117 -18.25 6.89 -3.78
CA ALA A 117 -19.40 6.04 -4.08
C ALA A 117 -18.97 4.62 -4.50
N ILE A 118 -17.91 4.49 -5.30
CA ILE A 118 -17.37 3.17 -5.68
C ILE A 118 -16.76 2.46 -4.47
N ASN A 119 -16.03 3.18 -3.59
CA ASN A 119 -15.53 2.61 -2.34
C ASN A 119 -16.67 2.14 -1.43
N ILE A 120 -17.71 2.95 -1.24
CA ILE A 120 -18.90 2.59 -0.47
C ILE A 120 -19.55 1.34 -1.05
N LEU A 121 -19.68 1.23 -2.38
CA LEU A 121 -20.21 0.05 -3.04
C LEU A 121 -19.31 -1.18 -2.82
N ALA A 122 -18.00 -1.04 -2.92
CA ALA A 122 -17.02 -2.12 -2.69
C ALA A 122 -17.15 -2.68 -1.26
N TRP A 123 -17.07 -1.80 -0.26
CA TRP A 123 -17.18 -2.20 1.15
C TRP A 123 -18.57 -2.71 1.51
N SER A 124 -19.64 -2.14 0.95
CA SER A 124 -21.00 -2.65 1.14
C SER A 124 -21.17 -4.05 0.57
N THR A 125 -20.60 -4.32 -0.61
CA THR A 125 -20.61 -5.67 -1.22
C THR A 125 -19.93 -6.69 -0.30
N LEU A 126 -18.82 -6.29 0.34
CA LEU A 126 -18.09 -7.15 1.28
C LEU A 126 -18.87 -7.36 2.59
N CYS A 127 -19.51 -6.32 3.13
CA CYS A 127 -20.37 -6.41 4.31
C CYS A 127 -21.59 -7.33 4.10
N LEU A 128 -22.17 -7.30 2.91
CA LEU A 128 -23.35 -8.09 2.54
C LEU A 128 -23.01 -9.52 2.10
N SER A 129 -21.72 -9.90 2.06
CA SER A 129 -21.28 -11.24 1.67
C SER A 129 -21.86 -12.29 2.62
N PRO A 130 -22.66 -13.28 2.12
CA PRO A 130 -23.33 -14.29 2.92
C PRO A 130 -22.41 -15.07 3.86
N ALA A 131 -22.99 -15.72 4.88
CA ALA A 131 -22.26 -16.52 5.86
C ALA A 131 -21.43 -17.63 5.19
N GLN A 132 -21.99 -18.33 4.20
CA GLN A 132 -21.21 -19.16 3.28
C GLN A 132 -20.42 -18.24 2.33
N VAL A 133 -19.09 -18.40 2.31
CA VAL A 133 -18.17 -17.55 1.54
C VAL A 133 -18.45 -17.71 0.03
N ASP A 134 -19.23 -16.79 -0.55
CA ASP A 134 -19.27 -16.64 -2.00
C ASP A 134 -18.03 -15.83 -2.44
N ILE A 135 -17.00 -16.57 -2.85
CA ILE A 135 -15.73 -16.01 -3.32
C ILE A 135 -15.92 -14.98 -4.44
N LYS A 136 -17.00 -15.08 -5.23
CA LYS A 136 -17.29 -14.15 -6.33
C LYS A 136 -17.63 -12.75 -5.82
N MET A 137 -18.32 -12.63 -4.68
CA MET A 137 -18.62 -11.32 -4.08
C MET A 137 -17.36 -10.67 -3.54
N ILE A 138 -16.44 -11.45 -2.97
CA ILE A 138 -15.12 -10.95 -2.55
C ILE A 138 -14.32 -10.48 -3.77
N TYR A 139 -14.31 -11.25 -4.85
CA TYR A 139 -13.64 -10.85 -6.10
C TYR A 139 -14.21 -9.56 -6.67
N LEU A 140 -15.54 -9.41 -6.69
CA LEU A 140 -16.20 -8.19 -7.13
C LEU A 140 -15.84 -7.00 -6.23
N ALA A 141 -15.89 -7.17 -4.91
CA ALA A 141 -15.50 -6.13 -3.96
C ALA A 141 -14.04 -5.68 -4.15
N ARG A 142 -13.11 -6.63 -4.31
CA ARG A 142 -11.69 -6.34 -4.57
C ARG A 142 -11.47 -5.62 -5.90
N LEU A 143 -12.20 -5.99 -6.95
CA LEU A 143 -12.13 -5.30 -8.24
C LEU A 143 -12.64 -3.86 -8.14
N LEU A 144 -13.76 -3.63 -7.44
CA LEU A 144 -14.33 -2.30 -7.21
C LEU A 144 -13.40 -1.42 -6.35
N GLU A 145 -12.80 -1.97 -5.31
CA GLU A 145 -11.81 -1.27 -4.49
C GLU A 145 -10.57 -0.92 -5.30
N GLY A 146 -10.11 -1.83 -6.16
CA GLY A 146 -9.03 -1.56 -7.11
C GLY A 146 -9.36 -0.41 -8.06
N LEU A 147 -10.58 -0.40 -8.63
CA LEU A 147 -11.09 0.68 -9.48
C LEU A 147 -11.07 2.02 -8.72
N ALA A 148 -11.61 2.05 -7.51
CA ALA A 148 -11.64 3.25 -6.68
C ALA A 148 -10.24 3.72 -6.30
N SER A 149 -9.34 2.79 -5.98
CA SER A 149 -7.92 3.06 -5.67
C SER A 149 -7.23 3.76 -6.85
N GLY A 150 -7.49 3.35 -8.09
CA GLY A 150 -6.94 4.02 -9.29
C GLY A 150 -7.47 5.44 -9.48
N MET A 151 -8.73 5.65 -9.11
CA MET A 151 -9.39 6.95 -9.18
C MET A 151 -8.89 7.94 -8.12
N THR A 152 -8.24 7.50 -7.04
CA THR A 152 -7.71 8.39 -5.98
C THR A 152 -6.67 9.41 -6.46
N SER A 153 -6.10 9.22 -7.66
CA SER A 153 -5.25 10.20 -8.35
C SER A 153 -5.89 11.59 -8.49
N ILE A 154 -7.22 11.68 -8.46
CA ILE A 154 -7.96 12.95 -8.46
C ILE A 154 -7.58 13.86 -7.27
N ALA A 155 -7.23 13.29 -6.12
CA ALA A 155 -6.84 14.07 -4.94
C ALA A 155 -5.59 14.91 -5.20
N ILE A 156 -4.61 14.33 -5.92
CA ILE A 156 -3.37 15.02 -6.32
C ILE A 156 -3.69 16.21 -7.23
N VAL A 157 -4.55 16.01 -8.22
CA VAL A 157 -4.96 17.06 -9.17
C VAL A 157 -5.74 18.16 -8.46
N TYR A 158 -6.70 17.79 -7.61
CA TYR A 158 -7.49 18.73 -6.85
C TYR A 158 -6.60 19.60 -5.95
N VAL A 159 -5.73 18.99 -5.14
CA VAL A 159 -4.79 19.72 -4.27
C VAL A 159 -3.88 20.63 -5.09
N ALA A 160 -3.38 20.17 -6.24
CA ALA A 160 -2.53 21.00 -7.11
C ALA A 160 -3.26 22.22 -7.70
N GLU A 161 -4.59 22.15 -7.87
CA GLU A 161 -5.42 23.23 -8.42
C GLU A 161 -5.99 24.17 -7.34
N THR A 162 -6.07 23.74 -6.08
CA THR A 162 -6.63 24.55 -4.98
C THR A 162 -5.59 25.10 -4.01
N THR A 163 -4.30 24.75 -4.18
CA THR A 163 -3.22 25.20 -3.30
C THR A 163 -2.27 26.17 -3.98
N ASP A 164 -1.83 27.14 -3.19
CA ASP A 164 -0.82 28.10 -3.62
C ASP A 164 0.49 27.39 -4.01
N LYS A 165 1.18 27.97 -5.01
CA LYS A 165 2.41 27.41 -5.59
C LYS A 165 3.52 27.22 -4.57
N HIS A 166 3.60 28.04 -3.52
CA HIS A 166 4.64 27.96 -2.50
C HIS A 166 4.43 26.74 -1.58
N TRP A 167 3.20 26.54 -1.10
CA TRP A 167 2.87 25.46 -0.15
C TRP A 167 2.48 24.14 -0.82
N ARG A 168 2.18 24.16 -2.12
CA ARG A 168 1.77 22.99 -2.89
C ARG A 168 2.63 21.74 -2.68
N PRO A 169 3.98 21.79 -2.65
CA PRO A 169 4.77 20.58 -2.41
C PRO A 169 4.50 19.94 -1.05
N LEU A 170 4.27 20.75 -0.01
CA LEU A 170 3.91 20.26 1.32
C LEU A 170 2.53 19.60 1.30
N PHE A 171 1.53 20.23 0.70
CA PHE A 171 0.20 19.62 0.65
C PHE A 171 0.18 18.35 -0.20
N LEU A 172 0.86 18.33 -1.36
CA LEU A 172 0.97 17.13 -2.19
C LEU A 172 1.67 15.96 -1.48
N SER A 173 2.60 16.24 -0.57
CA SER A 173 3.28 15.19 0.21
C SER A 173 2.36 14.46 1.20
N MET A 174 1.20 15.04 1.55
CA MET A 174 0.18 14.38 2.38
C MET A 174 -0.38 13.11 1.72
N ASN A 175 -0.26 12.99 0.39
CA ASN A 175 -0.64 11.78 -0.36
C ASN A 175 0.03 10.52 0.21
N SER A 176 1.34 10.57 0.41
CA SER A 176 2.12 9.43 0.89
C SER A 176 1.79 9.09 2.35
N ILE A 177 1.52 10.13 3.16
CA ILE A 177 1.10 9.96 4.55
C ILE A 177 -0.28 9.31 4.62
N ALA A 178 -1.24 9.73 3.80
CA ALA A 178 -2.58 9.15 3.74
C ALA A 178 -2.54 7.67 3.28
N LEU A 179 -1.75 7.36 2.26
CA LEU A 179 -1.56 5.98 1.79
C LEU A 179 -0.96 5.09 2.88
N SER A 180 0.07 5.55 3.58
CA SER A 180 0.65 4.79 4.70
C SER A 180 -0.27 4.75 5.92
N GLY A 181 -1.14 5.74 6.11
CA GLY A 181 -2.19 5.73 7.13
C GLY A 181 -3.21 4.60 6.90
N GLY A 182 -3.59 4.33 5.65
CA GLY A 182 -4.45 3.18 5.32
C GLY A 182 -3.81 1.82 5.64
N ILE A 183 -2.51 1.69 5.37
CA ILE A 183 -1.75 0.48 5.73
C ILE A 183 -1.66 0.33 7.25
N LEU A 184 -1.36 1.42 7.97
CA LEU A 184 -1.36 1.43 9.43
C LEU A 184 -2.72 1.00 10.00
N LEU A 185 -3.82 1.56 9.51
CA LEU A 185 -5.18 1.18 9.93
C LEU A 185 -5.45 -0.31 9.73
N THR A 186 -5.04 -0.87 8.59
CA THR A 186 -5.25 -2.29 8.30
C THR A 186 -4.41 -3.19 9.21
N THR A 187 -3.13 -2.88 9.37
CA THR A 187 -2.20 -3.67 10.21
C THR A 187 -2.47 -3.55 11.71
N THR A 188 -3.25 -2.57 12.16
CA THR A 188 -3.59 -2.37 13.58
C THR A 188 -5.03 -2.75 13.87
N VAL A 189 -6.00 -2.08 13.23
CA VAL A 189 -7.43 -2.32 13.42
C VAL A 189 -7.87 -3.60 12.74
N GLY A 190 -7.37 -3.89 11.53
CA GLY A 190 -7.76 -5.08 10.77
C GLY A 190 -7.32 -6.39 11.42
N VAL A 191 -6.21 -6.39 12.15
CA VAL A 191 -5.72 -7.55 12.91
C VAL A 191 -6.63 -7.86 14.11
N VAL A 192 -7.21 -6.83 14.73
CA VAL A 192 -8.06 -6.98 15.94
C VAL A 192 -9.49 -7.34 15.59
N LEU A 193 -9.99 -6.86 14.44
CA LEU A 193 -11.35 -7.06 13.99
C LEU A 193 -11.46 -8.26 13.05
N ALA A 194 -12.57 -9.00 13.14
CA ALA A 194 -12.96 -9.90 12.06
C ALA A 194 -13.11 -9.12 10.75
N TRP A 195 -12.74 -9.73 9.62
CA TRP A 195 -12.69 -9.06 8.31
C TRP A 195 -14.01 -8.38 7.91
N ARG A 196 -15.17 -8.93 8.32
CA ARG A 196 -16.48 -8.30 8.13
C ARG A 196 -16.66 -7.03 8.98
N ALA A 197 -16.25 -7.07 10.25
CA ALA A 197 -16.29 -5.89 11.12
C ALA A 197 -15.31 -4.82 10.63
N PHE A 198 -14.14 -5.22 10.13
CA PHE A 198 -13.21 -4.31 9.49
C PHE A 198 -13.77 -3.71 8.19
N ALA A 199 -14.54 -4.47 7.40
CA ALA A 199 -15.24 -3.95 6.22
C ALA A 199 -16.28 -2.88 6.60
N VAL A 200 -17.05 -3.07 7.68
CA VAL A 200 -17.99 -2.07 8.21
C VAL A 200 -17.24 -0.81 8.68
N PHE A 201 -16.10 -0.98 9.33
CA PHE A 201 -15.23 0.15 9.71
C PHE A 201 -14.78 0.93 8.47
N CYS A 202 -14.30 0.26 7.42
CA CYS A 202 -13.87 0.90 6.18
C CYS A 202 -15.03 1.56 5.41
N LEU A 203 -16.24 0.99 5.46
CA LEU A 203 -17.46 1.63 4.96
C LEU A 203 -17.74 2.96 5.69
N GLY A 204 -17.57 2.98 7.02
CA GLY A 204 -17.67 4.20 7.83
C GLY A 204 -16.64 5.25 7.41
N VAL A 205 -15.37 4.87 7.26
CA VAL A 205 -14.30 5.77 6.78
C VAL A 205 -14.63 6.32 5.38
N SER A 206 -15.10 5.48 4.47
CA SER A 206 -15.52 5.89 3.11
C SER A 206 -16.66 6.90 3.13
N THR A 207 -17.66 6.64 3.97
CA THR A 207 -18.85 7.49 4.11
C THR A 207 -18.46 8.84 4.71
N LEU A 208 -17.59 8.86 5.72
CA LEU A 208 -17.07 10.09 6.29
C LEU A 208 -16.29 10.91 5.26
N SER A 209 -15.40 10.28 4.48
CA SER A 209 -14.69 10.94 3.37
C SER A 209 -15.64 11.53 2.31
N ALA A 210 -16.73 10.83 1.99
CA ALA A 210 -17.76 11.32 1.08
C ALA A 210 -18.48 12.56 1.64
N LEU A 211 -18.90 12.50 2.91
CA LEU A 211 -19.57 13.62 3.59
C LEU A 211 -18.67 14.85 3.68
N LEU A 212 -17.40 14.66 4.04
CA LEU A 212 -16.43 15.76 4.08
C LEU A 212 -16.20 16.36 2.68
N SER A 213 -16.20 15.55 1.62
CA SER A 213 -16.04 16.04 0.23
C SER A 213 -17.17 16.94 -0.24
N LEU A 214 -18.36 16.84 0.35
CA LEU A 214 -19.47 17.76 0.05
C LEU A 214 -19.15 19.20 0.49
N THR A 215 -18.27 19.37 1.48
CA THR A 215 -17.86 20.70 1.98
C THR A 215 -16.82 21.39 1.09
N LEU A 216 -16.17 20.64 0.20
CA LEU A 216 -15.12 21.16 -0.66
C LEU A 216 -15.67 22.12 -1.72
N PRO A 217 -14.97 23.23 -2.04
CA PRO A 217 -15.26 23.97 -3.25
C PRO A 217 -14.87 23.14 -4.48
N GLU A 218 -15.53 23.39 -5.61
CA GLU A 218 -15.06 22.86 -6.90
C GLU A 218 -13.79 23.62 -7.36
N SER A 219 -12.95 22.97 -8.16
CA SER A 219 -11.70 23.56 -8.63
C SER A 219 -11.93 24.89 -9.36
N PRO A 220 -11.33 26.01 -8.90
CA PRO A 220 -11.44 27.31 -9.58
C PRO A 220 -10.91 27.25 -11.01
N SER A 221 -9.82 26.50 -11.23
CA SER A 221 -9.18 26.33 -12.54
C SER A 221 -10.12 25.66 -13.55
N TRP A 222 -10.87 24.64 -13.12
CA TRP A 222 -11.86 23.97 -13.97
C TRP A 222 -13.11 24.83 -14.18
N LEU A 223 -13.57 25.54 -13.15
CA LEU A 223 -14.73 26.42 -13.23
C LEU A 223 -14.49 27.64 -14.12
N ALA A 224 -13.28 28.22 -14.12
CA ALA A 224 -12.97 29.44 -14.85
C ALA A 224 -13.26 29.32 -16.36
N GLN A 225 -13.09 28.12 -16.91
CA GLN A 225 -13.32 27.85 -18.33
C GLN A 225 -14.80 27.64 -18.71
N ARG A 226 -15.69 27.41 -17.73
CA ARG A 226 -17.09 27.00 -17.96
C ARG A 226 -18.11 27.93 -17.34
N HIS A 227 -17.87 28.32 -16.09
CA HIS A 227 -18.75 29.11 -15.25
C HIS A 227 -17.91 30.12 -14.46
N PRO A 228 -17.45 31.22 -15.09
CA PRO A 228 -16.53 32.18 -14.48
C PRO A 228 -17.05 32.77 -13.17
N GLU A 229 -18.36 33.00 -13.05
CA GLU A 229 -18.97 33.49 -11.80
C GLU A 229 -18.82 32.50 -10.63
N ARG A 230 -19.02 31.20 -10.90
CA ARG A 230 -18.79 30.16 -9.89
C ARG A 230 -17.31 30.01 -9.56
N ALA A 231 -16.43 30.24 -10.53
CA ALA A 231 -14.99 30.21 -10.33
C ALA A 231 -14.53 31.30 -9.36
N LYS A 232 -15.04 32.53 -9.50
CA LYS A 232 -14.79 33.64 -8.55
C LYS A 232 -15.24 33.27 -7.14
N GLN A 233 -16.44 32.70 -7.00
CA GLN A 233 -16.95 32.27 -5.69
C GLN A 233 -16.10 31.16 -5.06
N ALA A 234 -15.64 30.18 -5.85
CA ALA A 234 -14.77 29.11 -5.39
C ALA A 234 -13.38 29.64 -4.96
N LEU A 235 -12.80 30.53 -5.76
CA LEU A 235 -11.51 31.16 -5.45
C LEU A 235 -11.60 32.04 -4.20
N ALA A 236 -12.69 32.80 -4.02
CA ALA A 236 -12.92 33.64 -2.85
C ALA A 236 -13.06 32.84 -1.54
N ARG A 237 -13.39 31.54 -1.62
CA ARG A 237 -13.34 30.65 -0.44
C ARG A 237 -11.92 30.22 -0.09
N LEU A 238 -11.04 30.10 -1.08
CA LEU A 238 -9.65 29.65 -0.92
C LEU A 238 -8.69 30.79 -0.58
N VAL A 239 -8.99 31.99 -1.08
CA VAL A 239 -8.13 33.17 -0.96
C VAL A 239 -8.97 34.34 -0.46
N THR A 240 -8.62 34.84 0.72
CA THR A 240 -9.33 35.97 1.34
C THR A 240 -8.64 37.31 1.11
N ASP A 241 -7.34 37.31 0.86
CA ASP A 241 -6.60 38.54 0.56
C ASP A 241 -6.95 39.06 -0.86
N PRO A 242 -7.40 40.33 -0.99
CA PRO A 242 -7.80 40.88 -2.29
C PRO A 242 -6.67 40.93 -3.33
N ARG A 243 -5.42 41.16 -2.91
CA ARG A 243 -4.27 41.24 -3.84
C ARG A 243 -3.91 39.85 -4.35
N ALA A 244 -3.87 38.85 -3.45
CA ALA A 244 -3.66 37.46 -3.86
C ALA A 244 -4.78 36.97 -4.79
N PHE A 245 -6.04 37.33 -4.48
CA PHE A 245 -7.19 36.98 -5.29
C PHE A 245 -7.07 37.52 -6.72
N GLU A 246 -6.74 38.81 -6.89
CA GLU A 246 -6.61 39.41 -8.22
C GLU A 246 -5.45 38.80 -9.04
N ILE A 247 -4.31 38.53 -8.39
CA ILE A 247 -3.16 37.87 -9.05
C ILE A 247 -3.56 36.48 -9.54
N GLU A 248 -4.21 35.69 -8.69
CA GLU A 248 -4.60 34.33 -9.03
C GLU A 248 -5.75 34.32 -10.06
N TRP A 249 -6.74 35.19 -9.91
CA TRP A 249 -7.84 35.35 -10.87
C TRP A 249 -7.33 35.74 -12.26
N THR A 250 -6.44 36.73 -12.35
CA THR A 250 -5.81 37.15 -13.62
C THR A 250 -5.03 35.99 -14.27
N SER A 251 -4.48 35.08 -13.47
CA SER A 251 -3.79 33.89 -13.98
C SER A 251 -4.74 32.81 -14.52
N LEU A 252 -5.97 32.76 -14.01
CA LEU A 252 -7.02 31.81 -14.38
C LEU A 252 -7.94 32.33 -15.49
N GLU A 253 -7.98 33.65 -15.69
CA GLU A 253 -8.81 34.29 -16.70
C GLU A 253 -8.51 33.67 -18.07
N PRO A 254 -9.55 33.22 -18.82
CA PRO A 254 -9.35 32.50 -20.05
C PRO A 254 -8.63 33.40 -21.06
N LYS A 255 -7.31 33.24 -21.15
CA LYS A 255 -6.51 33.81 -22.23
C LYS A 255 -7.15 33.36 -23.54
N ALA A 256 -7.42 34.30 -24.44
CA ALA A 256 -8.04 34.04 -25.75
C ALA A 256 -7.49 32.72 -26.31
N PRO A 257 -8.35 31.81 -26.79
CA PRO A 257 -7.93 30.46 -27.11
C PRO A 257 -6.78 30.55 -28.10
N LYS A 258 -5.55 30.30 -27.63
CA LYS A 258 -4.52 29.78 -28.52
C LYS A 258 -5.18 28.52 -29.02
N LEU A 259 -5.64 28.56 -30.27
CA LEU A 259 -6.28 27.45 -30.95
C LEU A 259 -5.41 26.22 -30.70
N LEU A 260 -5.76 25.44 -29.68
CA LEU A 260 -5.20 24.11 -29.44
C LEU A 260 -5.89 23.20 -30.47
N LYS A 261 -5.70 23.55 -31.76
CA LYS A 261 -5.76 22.67 -32.91
C LYS A 261 -4.58 21.70 -32.82
N THR A 262 -4.54 20.95 -31.73
CA THR A 262 -3.51 19.96 -31.52
C THR A 262 -4.07 18.83 -30.67
N ARG A 263 -5.19 18.27 -31.13
CA ARG A 263 -5.39 16.81 -31.09
C ARG A 263 -4.35 16.13 -32.01
N LYS A 264 -3.06 16.54 -31.93
CA LYS A 264 -2.00 15.77 -32.58
C LYS A 264 -2.03 14.44 -31.85
N ARG A 265 -2.09 13.38 -32.66
CA ARG A 265 -1.67 12.04 -32.31
C ARG A 265 -0.60 12.10 -31.22
N LEU A 266 -0.64 11.17 -30.26
CA LEU A 266 0.52 10.76 -29.48
C LEU A 266 1.72 10.69 -30.44
N SER A 267 2.43 11.80 -30.62
CA SER A 267 3.52 11.87 -31.57
C SER A 267 4.63 11.20 -30.81
N LEU A 268 5.23 10.19 -31.40
CA LEU A 268 6.38 9.46 -30.90
C LEU A 268 7.64 10.37 -30.93
N ASP A 269 7.51 11.59 -30.44
CA ASP A 269 8.58 12.56 -30.34
C ASP A 269 9.54 12.06 -29.27
N LYS A 270 10.82 11.99 -29.64
CA LYS A 270 11.91 11.54 -28.76
C LYS A 270 11.96 12.31 -27.42
N LYS A 271 11.45 13.54 -27.40
CA LYS A 271 11.31 14.40 -26.21
C LYS A 271 10.35 13.83 -25.15
N ILE A 272 9.36 13.04 -25.56
CA ILE A 272 8.37 12.42 -24.65
C ILE A 272 8.78 10.98 -24.34
N ILE A 273 9.24 10.23 -25.36
CA ILE A 273 9.57 8.80 -25.22
C ILE A 273 10.73 8.58 -24.24
N ARG A 274 11.79 9.40 -24.29
CA ARG A 274 12.97 9.20 -23.42
C ARG A 274 12.65 9.35 -21.93
N PRO A 275 12.02 10.45 -21.47
CA PRO A 275 11.59 10.56 -20.07
C PRO A 275 10.58 9.47 -19.68
N LEU A 276 9.62 9.18 -20.56
CA LEU A 276 8.62 8.14 -20.31
C LEU A 276 9.27 6.75 -20.14
N ALA A 277 10.22 6.38 -21.00
CA ALA A 277 10.94 5.12 -20.90
C ALA A 277 11.72 5.02 -19.58
N VAL A 278 12.39 6.08 -19.14
CA VAL A 278 13.09 6.09 -17.85
C VAL A 278 12.13 5.86 -16.69
N VAL A 279 10.97 6.51 -16.70
CA VAL A 279 9.92 6.33 -15.68
C VAL A 279 9.36 4.90 -15.69
N LEU A 280 9.02 4.37 -16.88
CA LEU A 280 8.45 3.02 -16.99
C LEU A 280 9.44 1.95 -16.54
N ILE A 281 10.72 2.06 -16.92
CA ILE A 281 11.77 1.13 -16.49
C ILE A 281 11.99 1.25 -14.98
N LEU A 282 12.08 2.47 -14.44
CA LEU A 282 12.23 2.68 -12.99
C LEU A 282 11.08 2.04 -12.21
N ILE A 283 9.85 2.20 -12.69
CA ILE A 283 8.66 1.59 -12.08
C ILE A 283 8.71 0.07 -12.19
N THR A 284 9.09 -0.50 -13.34
CA THR A 284 9.25 -1.96 -13.47
C THR A 284 10.26 -2.50 -12.47
N LEU A 285 11.42 -1.84 -12.35
CA LEU A 285 12.43 -2.21 -11.37
C LEU A 285 11.89 -2.11 -9.94
N GLN A 286 11.20 -1.02 -9.61
CA GLN A 286 10.53 -0.85 -8.31
C GLN A 286 9.54 -1.99 -7.99
N GLN A 287 8.74 -2.45 -8.97
CA GLN A 287 7.83 -3.58 -8.76
C GLN A 287 8.59 -4.90 -8.52
N LEU A 288 9.69 -5.12 -9.24
CA LEU A 288 10.52 -6.33 -9.16
C LEU A 288 11.41 -6.41 -7.91
N VAL A 289 11.68 -5.30 -7.23
CA VAL A 289 12.39 -5.27 -5.94
C VAL A 289 11.61 -5.99 -4.83
N GLY A 290 10.33 -6.32 -5.03
CA GLY A 290 9.60 -7.25 -4.15
C GLY A 290 8.96 -6.62 -2.91
N ILE A 291 8.96 -5.28 -2.80
CA ILE A 291 8.35 -4.57 -1.66
C ILE A 291 6.84 -4.83 -1.60
N TYR A 292 6.14 -4.85 -2.74
CA TYR A 292 4.69 -5.05 -2.77
C TYR A 292 4.26 -6.47 -2.38
N PRO A 293 4.80 -7.57 -2.96
CA PRO A 293 4.50 -8.90 -2.46
C PRO A 293 4.77 -9.07 -0.97
N THR A 294 5.87 -8.49 -0.48
CA THR A 294 6.21 -8.52 0.96
C THR A 294 5.12 -7.83 1.80
N ILE A 295 4.53 -6.73 1.33
CA ILE A 295 3.40 -6.08 2.01
C ILE A 295 2.15 -6.96 1.94
N PHE A 296 1.76 -7.41 0.75
CA PHE A 296 0.51 -8.17 0.54
C PHE A 296 0.47 -9.48 1.34
N TYR A 297 1.59 -10.18 1.42
CA TYR A 297 1.72 -11.47 2.13
C TYR A 297 2.51 -11.36 3.44
N SER A 298 2.62 -10.16 4.03
CA SER A 298 3.48 -9.92 5.21
C SER A 298 3.14 -10.81 6.41
N LEU A 299 1.86 -10.99 6.73
CA LEU A 299 1.45 -11.85 7.86
C LEU A 299 1.81 -13.32 7.63
N GLU A 300 1.57 -13.84 6.44
CA GLU A 300 1.94 -15.21 6.07
C GLU A 300 3.46 -15.40 6.14
N LEU A 301 4.23 -14.43 5.63
CA LEU A 301 5.69 -14.42 5.73
C LEU A 301 6.15 -14.44 7.21
N PHE A 302 5.57 -13.60 8.05
CA PHE A 302 5.93 -13.56 9.47
C PHE A 302 5.53 -14.84 10.22
N GLN A 303 4.36 -15.42 9.92
CA GLN A 303 3.94 -16.71 10.48
C GLN A 303 4.86 -17.84 10.04
N LYS A 304 5.31 -17.84 8.78
CA LYS A 304 6.27 -18.82 8.24
C LYS A 304 7.62 -18.74 8.96
N ILE A 305 8.14 -17.53 9.16
CA ILE A 305 9.37 -17.29 9.94
C ILE A 305 9.21 -17.83 11.37
N ASN A 306 8.09 -17.51 12.02
CA ASN A 306 7.81 -17.91 13.40
C ASN A 306 7.78 -19.44 13.54
N LYS A 307 7.06 -20.13 12.65
CA LYS A 307 6.99 -21.61 12.62
C LYS A 307 8.37 -22.26 12.43
N ARG A 308 9.22 -21.71 11.56
CA ARG A 308 10.56 -22.24 11.32
C ARG A 308 11.47 -22.11 12.55
N ALA A 309 11.37 -20.99 13.28
CA ALA A 309 12.12 -20.78 14.51
C ALA A 309 11.69 -21.75 15.63
N GLN A 310 10.38 -22.02 15.75
CA GLN A 310 9.84 -23.01 16.69
C GLN A 310 10.38 -24.43 16.39
N GLN A 311 10.31 -24.87 15.12
CA GLN A 311 10.86 -26.17 14.69
C GLN A 311 12.37 -26.31 14.96
N SER A 312 13.14 -25.24 14.73
CA SER A 312 14.59 -25.24 14.99
C SER A 312 14.91 -25.35 16.49
N THR A 313 14.03 -24.83 17.34
CA THR A 313 14.20 -24.88 18.81
C THR A 313 13.88 -26.27 19.36
N GLU A 314 12.83 -26.93 18.84
CA GLU A 314 12.47 -28.31 19.21
C GLU A 314 13.53 -29.35 18.76
N PHE A 315 14.15 -29.14 17.60
CA PHE A 315 15.23 -30.02 17.13
C PHE A 315 16.49 -29.91 18.00
N ASN A 316 16.88 -28.69 18.37
CA ASN A 316 18.05 -28.49 19.23
C ASN A 316 17.83 -29.01 20.67
N SER A 317 16.62 -28.89 21.21
CA SER A 317 16.32 -29.46 22.53
C SER A 317 16.31 -30.99 22.52
N THR A 318 15.85 -31.62 21.44
CA THR A 318 15.91 -33.09 21.30
C THR A 318 17.33 -33.61 21.11
N GLU A 319 18.20 -32.91 20.38
CA GLU A 319 19.64 -33.27 20.29
C GLU A 319 20.40 -33.03 21.61
N GLU A 320 20.14 -31.93 22.32
CA GLU A 320 20.73 -31.69 23.66
C GLU A 320 20.25 -32.73 24.68
N THR A 321 18.99 -33.16 24.62
CA THR A 321 18.45 -34.21 25.51
C THR A 321 19.03 -35.58 25.15
N ALA A 322 19.25 -35.87 23.86
CA ALA A 322 19.88 -37.11 23.40
C ALA A 322 21.37 -37.19 23.75
N MET A 323 22.07 -36.06 23.87
CA MET A 323 23.49 -36.01 24.22
C MET A 323 23.76 -36.13 25.74
N ILE A 324 22.76 -35.88 26.60
CA ILE A 324 22.90 -35.92 28.07
C ILE A 324 22.50 -37.28 28.68
N ILE A 325 21.89 -38.19 27.92
CA ILE A 325 21.44 -39.50 28.43
C ILE A 325 22.35 -40.63 27.90
N PRO A 326 23.30 -41.15 28.69
CA PRO A 326 23.89 -42.43 28.38
C PRO A 326 22.87 -43.53 28.70
N THR A 327 22.55 -44.35 27.69
CA THR A 327 22.04 -45.73 27.81
C THR A 327 20.77 -45.95 28.67
N THR A 328 19.58 -45.80 28.06
CA THR A 328 18.42 -46.70 28.24
C THR A 328 17.32 -46.33 27.22
N PRO A 329 16.67 -47.29 26.53
CA PRO A 329 15.67 -46.99 25.52
C PRO A 329 14.32 -46.77 26.21
N HIS A 330 13.99 -45.53 26.59
CA HIS A 330 12.61 -45.18 26.91
C HIS A 330 11.93 -44.64 25.64
N ILE A 331 11.41 -45.61 24.89
CA ILE A 331 10.60 -45.44 23.69
C ILE A 331 9.32 -44.69 24.10
N VAL A 332 9.15 -43.45 23.62
CA VAL A 332 7.83 -42.82 23.55
C VAL A 332 7.10 -43.46 22.38
N THR A 333 6.50 -44.63 22.64
CA THR A 333 5.62 -45.30 21.68
C THR A 333 4.19 -44.86 21.98
N THR A 334 3.54 -44.21 21.02
CA THR A 334 2.08 -44.10 20.99
C THR A 334 1.51 -45.51 20.84
N GLN A 335 1.17 -46.17 21.95
CA GLN A 335 0.48 -47.47 21.91
C GLN A 335 -1.02 -47.28 22.20
N LEU A 336 -1.84 -47.82 21.28
CA LEU A 336 -3.27 -48.05 21.52
C LEU A 336 -3.40 -49.08 22.64
N PHE A 337 -3.89 -48.67 23.81
CA PHE A 337 -4.16 -49.61 24.89
C PHE A 337 -5.53 -50.26 24.68
N ASN A 338 -5.62 -51.57 24.84
CA ASN A 338 -6.93 -52.22 25.01
C ASN A 338 -7.47 -51.94 26.43
N SER A 339 -8.78 -52.09 26.63
CA SER A 339 -9.48 -51.80 27.89
C SER A 339 -8.87 -52.47 29.13
N SER A 340 -8.39 -53.71 29.01
CA SER A 340 -7.77 -54.46 30.11
C SER A 340 -6.40 -53.90 30.54
N SER A 341 -5.67 -53.24 29.64
CA SER A 341 -4.39 -52.60 29.98
C SER A 341 -4.58 -51.27 30.70
N PHE A 342 -5.64 -50.52 30.35
CA PHE A 342 -5.98 -49.26 31.00
C PHE A 342 -6.44 -49.46 32.45
N GLU A 343 -7.28 -50.46 32.70
CA GLU A 343 -7.76 -50.80 34.04
C GLU A 343 -6.61 -51.24 34.97
N LYS A 344 -5.63 -51.99 34.46
CA LYS A 344 -4.42 -52.34 35.22
C LYS A 344 -3.56 -51.14 35.62
N ILE A 345 -3.54 -50.08 34.80
CA ILE A 345 -2.70 -48.90 35.05
C ILE A 345 -3.41 -47.91 35.96
N THR A 346 -4.73 -47.76 35.82
CA THR A 346 -5.50 -46.72 36.50
C THR A 346 -6.29 -47.22 37.71
N GLY A 347 -6.54 -48.53 37.81
CA GLY A 347 -7.33 -49.14 38.90
C GLY A 347 -8.85 -48.97 38.76
N TYR A 348 -9.33 -48.42 37.64
CA TYR A 348 -10.76 -48.18 37.39
C TYR A 348 -11.30 -49.12 36.30
N PRO A 349 -12.39 -49.86 36.55
CA PRO A 349 -12.98 -50.75 35.56
C PRO A 349 -13.63 -49.97 34.42
N LEU A 350 -13.20 -50.25 33.19
CA LEU A 350 -13.75 -49.66 31.97
C LEU A 350 -14.47 -50.72 31.15
N ASN A 351 -15.81 -50.64 31.17
CA ASN A 351 -16.67 -51.51 30.36
C ASN A 351 -16.82 -50.86 28.97
N LEU A 352 -16.10 -51.37 27.97
CA LEU A 352 -15.94 -50.74 26.65
C LEU A 352 -16.28 -51.74 25.55
N ASP A 353 -17.50 -51.68 25.03
CA ASP A 353 -17.86 -52.31 23.74
C ASP A 353 -18.10 -51.27 22.62
N ALA A 354 -17.91 -49.96 22.87
CA ALA A 354 -18.37 -48.94 21.91
C ALA A 354 -17.38 -47.82 21.51
N PHE A 355 -16.19 -47.68 22.12
CA PHE A 355 -15.32 -46.52 21.82
C PHE A 355 -13.82 -46.85 21.79
N ASN A 356 -13.11 -46.32 20.79
CA ASN A 356 -11.65 -46.33 20.74
C ASN A 356 -11.11 -45.12 21.53
N THR A 357 -10.35 -45.38 22.60
CA THR A 357 -9.71 -44.35 23.42
C THR A 357 -8.19 -44.36 23.20
N SER A 358 -7.58 -43.17 23.11
CA SER A 358 -6.12 -42.99 23.15
C SER A 358 -5.77 -42.08 24.31
N ALA A 359 -4.63 -42.28 24.98
CA ALA A 359 -4.24 -41.47 26.13
C ALA A 359 -2.81 -40.93 25.94
N LEU A 360 -2.61 -39.67 26.28
CA LEU A 360 -1.32 -38.97 26.30
C LEU A 360 -0.96 -38.70 27.76
N ILE A 361 0.21 -39.18 28.19
CA ILE A 361 0.73 -38.98 29.55
C ILE A 361 1.96 -38.07 29.44
N ASP A 362 1.90 -36.91 30.07
CA ASP A 362 3.01 -35.94 30.13
C ASP A 362 3.99 -36.28 31.28
N HIS A 363 5.19 -35.72 31.23
CA HIS A 363 6.33 -35.87 32.15
C HIS A 363 5.99 -35.66 33.64
N GLN A 364 4.84 -35.06 33.96
CA GLN A 364 4.32 -34.85 35.32
C GLN A 364 3.23 -35.85 35.76
N HIS A 365 3.05 -36.98 35.05
CA HIS A 365 1.97 -37.96 35.31
C HIS A 365 0.54 -37.44 35.14
N ASN A 366 0.35 -36.33 34.42
CA ASN A 366 -0.98 -35.88 34.02
C ASN A 366 -1.47 -36.73 32.84
N VAL A 367 -2.56 -37.47 33.08
CA VAL A 367 -3.21 -38.30 32.07
C VAL A 367 -4.23 -37.46 31.31
N SER A 368 -3.99 -37.24 30.03
CA SER A 368 -4.96 -36.64 29.11
C SER A 368 -5.57 -37.76 28.26
N ALA A 369 -6.86 -38.04 28.44
CA ALA A 369 -7.56 -39.08 27.71
C ALA A 369 -8.31 -38.49 26.49
N PHE A 370 -8.06 -39.03 25.31
CA PHE A 370 -8.79 -38.78 24.07
C PHE A 370 -9.84 -39.86 23.89
N ILE A 371 -11.12 -39.48 23.97
CA ILE A 371 -12.26 -40.37 23.72
C ILE A 371 -12.80 -40.06 22.32
N GLN A 372 -12.61 -40.97 21.37
CA GLN A 372 -13.20 -40.82 20.04
C GLN A 372 -14.61 -41.42 20.04
N GLY A 373 -15.61 -40.55 20.21
CA GLY A 373 -17.03 -40.94 20.25
C GLY A 373 -17.79 -40.68 18.96
N THR A 374 -18.34 -41.71 18.31
CA THR A 374 -19.22 -41.59 17.13
C THR A 374 -20.72 -41.44 17.48
N GLY A 375 -21.07 -40.88 18.65
CA GLY A 375 -22.44 -40.87 19.19
C GLY A 375 -22.95 -39.51 19.66
N ASN A 376 -24.26 -39.42 19.93
CA ASN A 376 -25.01 -38.23 20.32
C ASN A 376 -24.36 -37.48 21.52
N PRO A 377 -24.11 -36.15 21.42
CA PRO A 377 -23.36 -35.38 22.44
C PRO A 377 -23.92 -35.43 23.86
N HIS A 378 -25.23 -35.63 24.02
CA HIS A 378 -25.88 -35.68 25.34
C HIS A 378 -25.50 -36.93 26.15
N ASP A 379 -25.35 -38.08 25.49
CA ASP A 379 -24.98 -39.33 26.15
C ASP A 379 -23.49 -39.34 26.54
N THR A 380 -22.63 -38.71 25.72
CA THR A 380 -21.19 -38.58 26.00
C THR A 380 -20.92 -37.69 27.21
N ARG A 381 -21.68 -36.60 27.38
CA ARG A 381 -21.53 -35.68 28.52
C ARG A 381 -21.99 -36.30 29.84
N ALA A 382 -23.07 -37.08 29.82
CA ALA A 382 -23.56 -37.85 30.96
C ALA A 382 -22.57 -38.97 31.36
N PHE A 383 -21.95 -39.62 30.37
CA PHE A 383 -20.90 -40.62 30.60
C PHE A 383 -19.66 -40.01 31.29
N ILE A 384 -19.17 -38.87 30.83
CA ILE A 384 -18.00 -38.18 31.44
C ILE A 384 -18.27 -37.80 32.91
N GLN A 385 -19.48 -37.30 33.21
CA GLN A 385 -19.85 -36.96 34.60
C GLN A 385 -19.93 -38.18 35.54
N GLY A 386 -20.12 -39.39 35.01
CA GLY A 386 -20.12 -40.63 35.80
C GLY A 386 -18.74 -41.25 36.06
N THR A 387 -17.68 -40.79 35.37
CA THR A 387 -16.37 -41.47 35.36
C THR A 387 -15.36 -40.97 36.42
N GLY A 388 -15.70 -39.94 37.20
CA GLY A 388 -14.83 -39.45 38.29
C GLY A 388 -13.49 -38.84 37.84
N LEU A 389 -13.35 -38.46 36.56
CA LEU A 389 -12.16 -37.79 36.04
C LEU A 389 -11.98 -36.38 36.65
N PRO A 390 -10.73 -35.89 36.83
CA PRO A 390 -10.47 -34.54 37.31
C PRO A 390 -11.08 -33.48 36.37
N GLN A 391 -11.60 -32.40 36.93
CA GLN A 391 -12.37 -31.36 36.21
C GLN A 391 -11.58 -30.63 35.10
N ASP A 392 -10.26 -30.87 35.07
CA ASP A 392 -9.27 -30.22 34.24
C ASP A 392 -9.04 -30.99 32.92
N ALA A 393 -9.68 -32.15 32.73
CA ALA A 393 -9.55 -32.97 31.53
C ALA A 393 -10.24 -32.33 30.31
N LYS A 394 -9.46 -32.04 29.27
CA LYS A 394 -9.93 -31.42 28.02
C LYS A 394 -10.43 -32.51 27.05
N VAL A 395 -11.74 -32.56 26.78
CA VAL A 395 -12.34 -33.52 25.85
C VAL A 395 -12.64 -32.83 24.52
N ILE A 396 -12.07 -33.34 23.42
CA ILE A 396 -12.34 -32.87 22.05
C ILE A 396 -13.29 -33.88 21.39
N ILE A 397 -14.53 -33.47 21.15
CA ILE A 397 -15.54 -34.29 20.45
C ILE A 397 -15.57 -33.83 18.99
N ASN A 398 -15.12 -34.69 18.07
CA ASN A 398 -15.28 -34.44 16.64
C ASN A 398 -16.71 -34.75 16.22
N GLY A 399 -17.50 -33.71 15.94
CA GLY A 399 -18.78 -33.86 15.27
C GLY A 399 -19.85 -32.92 15.83
N THR A 400 -20.22 -31.96 14.99
CA THR A 400 -21.47 -31.19 15.05
C THR A 400 -21.72 -30.38 16.32
N ASN A 401 -21.05 -29.24 16.44
CA ASN A 401 -21.59 -28.02 17.06
C ASN A 401 -20.97 -26.82 16.36
N HIS A 402 -21.57 -26.38 15.24
CA HIS A 402 -21.24 -25.08 14.63
C HIS A 402 -21.93 -23.99 15.47
N GLU A 403 -21.41 -23.73 16.67
CA GLU A 403 -21.82 -22.59 17.48
C GLU A 403 -20.78 -21.47 17.32
N LEU A 404 -21.27 -20.25 17.14
CA LEU A 404 -20.54 -18.99 16.89
C LEU A 404 -19.29 -18.74 17.79
N GLY A 405 -19.16 -19.47 18.90
CA GLY A 405 -18.02 -19.40 19.83
C GLY A 405 -16.76 -20.12 19.35
N ASP A 406 -16.88 -21.20 18.58
CA ASP A 406 -15.71 -21.97 18.11
C ASP A 406 -15.01 -21.29 16.93
N GLU A 407 -15.76 -20.67 16.01
CA GLU A 407 -15.18 -19.83 14.94
C GLU A 407 -14.45 -18.62 15.52
N LEU A 408 -15.00 -17.98 16.57
CA LEU A 408 -14.34 -16.88 17.27
C LEU A 408 -13.08 -17.34 18.02
N GLY A 409 -13.08 -18.57 18.54
CA GLY A 409 -11.92 -19.21 19.17
C GLY A 409 -10.81 -19.54 18.17
N GLU A 410 -11.16 -20.06 17.00
CA GLU A 410 -10.23 -20.40 15.93
C GLU A 410 -9.65 -19.14 15.25
N ILE A 411 -10.47 -18.11 15.04
CA ILE A 411 -10.01 -16.79 14.55
C ILE A 411 -9.10 -16.12 15.59
N LYS A 412 -9.44 -16.17 16.89
CA LYS A 412 -8.56 -15.69 17.97
C LYS A 412 -7.23 -16.46 18.04
N SER A 413 -7.22 -17.74 17.67
CA SER A 413 -5.98 -18.54 17.60
C SER A 413 -5.09 -18.09 16.43
N LYS A 414 -5.68 -17.77 15.27
CA LYS A 414 -4.93 -17.30 14.07
C LYS A 414 -4.37 -15.88 14.23
N PHE A 415 -5.02 -15.03 15.03
CA PHE A 415 -4.61 -13.64 15.30
C PHE A 415 -4.34 -13.42 16.80
N ASP A 416 -3.54 -14.29 17.41
CA ASP A 416 -3.05 -14.02 18.75
C ASP A 416 -2.18 -12.76 18.73
N LEU A 417 -2.64 -11.68 19.39
CA LEU A 417 -1.89 -10.43 19.54
C LEU A 417 -0.55 -10.64 20.27
N ARG A 418 -0.40 -11.75 20.99
CA ARG A 418 0.87 -12.15 21.61
C ARG A 418 1.82 -12.83 20.63
N SER A 419 1.34 -13.27 19.46
CA SER A 419 2.22 -13.85 18.44
C SER A 419 3.19 -12.80 17.90
N GLY A 420 4.47 -13.16 17.82
CA GLY A 420 5.50 -12.28 17.27
C GLY A 420 5.20 -11.85 15.83
N ALA A 421 4.50 -12.69 15.06
CA ALA A 421 4.12 -12.38 13.68
C ALA A 421 3.10 -11.24 13.57
N VAL A 422 2.08 -11.23 14.44
CA VAL A 422 1.09 -10.13 14.49
C VAL A 422 1.74 -8.83 14.98
N GLN A 423 2.62 -8.91 15.97
CA GLN A 423 3.36 -7.74 16.45
C GLN A 423 4.29 -7.16 15.37
N ALA A 424 4.97 -8.00 14.61
CA ALA A 424 5.79 -7.59 13.47
C ALA A 424 4.93 -6.92 12.38
N LEU A 425 3.72 -7.43 12.10
CA LEU A 425 2.79 -6.81 11.17
C LEU A 425 2.34 -5.41 11.63
N MET A 426 2.02 -5.22 12.90
CA MET A 426 1.71 -3.90 13.45
C MET A 426 2.92 -2.96 13.36
N GLY A 427 4.12 -3.48 13.66
CA GLY A 427 5.38 -2.75 13.53
C GLY A 427 5.64 -2.27 12.10
N LEU A 428 5.31 -3.08 11.09
CA LEU A 428 5.41 -2.73 9.67
C LEU A 428 4.57 -1.49 9.36
N GLY A 429 3.30 -1.46 9.77
CA GLY A 429 2.42 -0.31 9.55
C GLY A 429 2.92 0.96 10.22
N ILE A 430 3.37 0.86 11.47
CA ILE A 430 3.89 1.99 12.26
C ILE A 430 5.17 2.55 11.63
N LEU A 431 6.15 1.69 11.34
CA LEU A 431 7.43 2.11 10.74
C LEU A 431 7.21 2.72 9.36
N ARG A 432 6.30 2.17 8.57
CA ARG A 432 5.93 2.75 7.27
C ARG A 432 5.31 4.14 7.40
N PHE A 433 4.41 4.34 8.36
CA PHE A 433 3.81 5.65 8.60
C PHE A 433 4.86 6.68 9.00
N ILE A 434 5.72 6.34 9.97
CA ILE A 434 6.82 7.21 10.42
C ILE A 434 7.75 7.56 9.26
N THR A 435 8.21 6.57 8.50
CA THR A 435 9.11 6.80 7.36
C THR A 435 8.48 7.64 6.25
N SER A 436 7.17 7.56 6.04
CA SER A 436 6.47 8.40 5.05
C SER A 436 6.45 9.87 5.46
N VAL A 437 6.28 10.14 6.76
CA VAL A 437 6.41 11.49 7.33
C VAL A 437 7.86 11.97 7.26
N SER A 438 8.83 11.13 7.63
CA SER A 438 10.26 11.47 7.54
C SER A 438 10.68 11.76 6.10
N MET A 439 10.26 10.94 5.14
CA MET A 439 10.57 11.12 3.72
C MET A 439 10.06 12.47 3.20
N THR A 440 8.85 12.86 3.59
CA THR A 440 8.30 14.18 3.26
C THR A 440 9.23 15.31 3.71
N ALA A 441 9.78 15.22 4.93
CA ALA A 441 10.74 16.21 5.43
C ALA A 441 12.10 16.14 4.70
N LEU A 442 12.64 14.92 4.49
CA LEU A 442 13.92 14.70 3.84
C LEU A 442 13.93 15.16 2.38
N SER A 443 12.82 15.00 1.66
CA SER A 443 12.66 15.43 0.27
C SER A 443 12.89 16.93 0.05
N LYS A 444 12.68 17.76 1.10
CA LYS A 444 12.98 19.20 1.04
C LYS A 444 14.48 19.48 1.05
N HIS A 445 15.29 18.65 1.68
CA HIS A 445 16.72 18.90 1.89
C HIS A 445 17.61 18.08 0.96
N LEU A 446 17.26 16.84 0.68
CA LEU A 446 18.02 15.94 -0.18
C LEU A 446 17.53 15.99 -1.63
N GLY A 447 18.41 15.63 -2.57
CA GLY A 447 18.08 15.47 -3.98
C GLY A 447 17.34 14.16 -4.25
N VAL A 448 16.57 14.13 -5.34
CA VAL A 448 15.75 12.97 -5.72
C VAL A 448 16.61 11.74 -5.99
N ARG A 449 17.77 11.92 -6.63
CA ARG A 449 18.68 10.81 -6.94
C ARG A 449 19.31 10.21 -5.69
N THR A 450 19.77 11.07 -4.78
CA THR A 450 20.41 10.64 -3.53
C THR A 450 19.46 9.80 -2.68
N LEU A 451 18.19 10.22 -2.58
CA LEU A 451 17.16 9.49 -1.83
C LEU A 451 16.80 8.14 -2.49
N LEU A 452 16.67 8.12 -3.82
CA LEU A 452 16.42 6.87 -4.55
C LEU A 452 17.57 5.87 -4.39
N MET A 453 18.82 6.33 -4.50
CA MET A 453 19.99 5.47 -4.35
C MET A 453 20.15 4.96 -2.92
N SER A 454 20.05 5.84 -1.91
CA SER A 454 20.20 5.43 -0.51
C SER A 454 19.12 4.44 -0.08
N SER A 455 17.87 4.65 -0.51
CA SER A 455 16.76 3.72 -0.32
C SER A 455 17.04 2.37 -0.98
N SER A 456 17.48 2.37 -2.25
CA SER A 456 17.78 1.14 -2.98
C SER A 456 18.95 0.35 -2.38
N VAL A 457 19.96 1.03 -1.82
CA VAL A 457 21.07 0.39 -1.09
C VAL A 457 20.55 -0.29 0.16
N GLY A 458 19.75 0.41 0.97
CA GLY A 458 19.18 -0.16 2.19
C GLY A 458 18.30 -1.38 1.90
N VAL A 459 17.47 -1.30 0.85
CA VAL A 459 16.62 -2.42 0.39
C VAL A 459 17.46 -3.60 -0.11
N GLY A 460 18.48 -3.36 -0.93
CA GLY A 460 19.35 -4.41 -1.45
C GLY A 460 20.12 -5.12 -0.34
N VAL A 461 20.71 -4.37 0.58
CA VAL A 461 21.47 -4.93 1.72
C VAL A 461 20.55 -5.75 2.61
N THR A 462 19.40 -5.21 3.02
CA THR A 462 18.46 -5.94 3.90
C THR A 462 17.88 -7.19 3.24
N ALA A 463 17.59 -7.15 1.94
CA ALA A 463 17.11 -8.33 1.19
C ALA A 463 18.17 -9.44 1.13
N ILE A 464 19.43 -9.12 0.83
CA ILE A 464 20.53 -10.10 0.82
C ILE A 464 20.81 -10.63 2.23
N LEU A 465 20.76 -9.78 3.26
CA LEU A 465 20.91 -10.22 4.65
C LEU A 465 19.81 -11.20 5.04
N PHE A 466 18.54 -10.93 4.68
CA PHE A 466 17.44 -11.85 4.94
C PHE A 466 17.60 -13.16 4.16
N SER A 467 18.01 -13.10 2.88
CA SER A 467 18.32 -14.27 2.05
C SER A 467 19.37 -15.16 2.72
N ALA A 468 20.51 -14.58 3.13
CA ALA A 468 21.60 -15.30 3.78
C ALA A 468 21.17 -15.89 5.13
N TYR A 469 20.39 -15.13 5.91
CA TYR A 469 19.85 -15.59 7.19
C TYR A 469 18.96 -16.82 6.99
N GLN A 470 18.05 -16.77 6.01
CA GLN A 470 17.15 -17.88 5.70
C GLN A 470 17.84 -19.06 5.03
N ALA A 471 19.01 -18.86 4.42
CA ALA A 471 19.86 -19.93 3.89
C ALA A 471 20.64 -20.69 4.98
N GLY A 472 20.53 -20.29 6.25
CA GLY A 472 21.21 -20.96 7.36
C GLY A 472 22.67 -20.54 7.54
N TRP A 473 23.08 -19.38 7.01
CA TRP A 473 24.44 -18.87 7.18
C TRP A 473 24.73 -18.43 8.64
N CYS A 474 23.70 -18.32 9.47
CA CYS A 474 23.82 -18.10 10.91
C CYS A 474 23.30 -19.32 11.67
N SER A 475 24.10 -19.82 12.61
CA SER A 475 23.86 -21.05 13.39
C SER A 475 22.67 -20.96 14.37
N ARG A 476 22.18 -19.75 14.68
CA ARG A 476 20.99 -19.54 15.53
C ARG A 476 19.95 -18.69 14.81
N SER A 477 18.92 -19.34 14.26
CA SER A 477 17.79 -18.69 13.60
C SER A 477 16.75 -18.24 14.63
N SER A 478 16.83 -16.97 15.04
CA SER A 478 15.80 -16.25 15.78
C SER A 478 14.80 -15.60 14.82
N ASP A 479 13.52 -15.81 15.11
CA ASP A 479 12.38 -15.14 14.50
C ASP A 479 12.47 -13.60 14.62
N ALA A 480 12.85 -13.08 15.79
CA ALA A 480 12.97 -11.65 16.05
C ALA A 480 13.96 -10.95 15.10
N VAL A 481 15.10 -11.60 14.81
CA VAL A 481 16.09 -11.06 13.86
C VAL A 481 15.52 -11.04 12.45
N SER A 482 14.85 -12.12 12.03
CA SER A 482 14.18 -12.17 10.72
C SER A 482 13.11 -11.07 10.59
N PHE A 483 12.30 -10.84 11.63
CA PHE A 483 11.32 -9.76 11.65
C PHE A 483 11.99 -8.39 11.53
N ALA A 484 13.05 -8.13 12.31
CA ALA A 484 13.79 -6.88 12.24
C ALA A 484 14.35 -6.60 10.83
N ILE A 485 14.90 -7.61 10.15
CA ILE A 485 15.44 -7.44 8.79
C ILE A 485 14.33 -7.12 7.78
N VAL A 486 13.20 -7.83 7.83
CA VAL A 486 12.05 -7.55 6.94
C VAL A 486 11.46 -6.16 7.20
N LEU A 487 11.36 -5.75 8.47
CA LEU A 487 10.92 -4.40 8.83
C LEU A 487 11.89 -3.33 8.33
N ALA A 488 13.20 -3.58 8.43
CA ALA A 488 14.21 -2.69 7.87
C ALA A 488 14.11 -2.59 6.34
N PHE A 489 13.88 -3.72 5.64
CA PHE A 489 13.65 -3.76 4.19
C PHE A 489 12.49 -2.84 3.77
N ILE A 490 11.35 -2.91 4.46
CA ILE A 490 10.17 -2.07 4.15
C ILE A 490 10.43 -0.60 4.53
N THR A 491 11.14 -0.35 5.63
CA THR A 491 11.51 0.99 6.09
C THR A 491 12.40 1.68 5.06
N PHE A 492 13.45 1.03 4.58
CA PHE A 492 14.32 1.57 3.53
C PHE A 492 13.58 1.75 2.22
N GLY A 493 12.69 0.83 1.85
CA GLY A 493 11.86 0.98 0.65
C GLY A 493 10.92 2.19 0.71
N SER A 494 10.40 2.50 1.91
CA SER A 494 9.47 3.61 2.13
C SER A 494 10.15 4.99 2.10
N LEU A 495 11.46 5.05 2.40
CA LEU A 495 12.25 6.28 2.34
C LEU A 495 12.52 6.79 0.92
N GLY A 496 12.28 6.01 -0.13
CA GLY A 496 12.55 6.48 -1.49
C GLY A 496 11.81 5.70 -2.56
N LEU A 497 12.13 4.42 -2.72
CA LEU A 497 11.62 3.59 -3.82
C LEU A 497 10.09 3.53 -3.92
N LEU A 498 9.36 3.60 -2.81
CA LEU A 498 7.90 3.54 -2.81
C LEU A 498 7.20 4.86 -3.14
N VAL A 499 7.88 6.00 -2.95
CA VAL A 499 7.24 7.33 -3.04
C VAL A 499 7.75 8.11 -4.25
N ILE A 500 9.07 8.12 -4.46
CA ILE A 500 9.71 9.01 -5.43
C ILE A 500 9.37 8.67 -6.88
N PRO A 501 9.34 7.39 -7.33
CA PRO A 501 9.03 7.10 -8.73
C PRO A 501 7.66 7.65 -9.16
N TRP A 502 6.69 7.69 -8.23
CA TRP A 502 5.36 8.26 -8.47
C TRP A 502 5.37 9.79 -8.57
N THR A 503 6.18 10.47 -7.76
CA THR A 503 6.34 11.94 -7.86
C THR A 503 7.12 12.33 -9.12
N LEU A 504 8.09 11.51 -9.51
CA LEU A 504 8.95 11.70 -10.67
C LEU A 504 8.17 11.69 -11.99
N VAL A 505 7.04 10.96 -12.06
CA VAL A 505 6.11 11.03 -13.21
C VAL A 505 5.65 12.45 -13.48
N GLY A 506 5.31 13.19 -12.41
CA GLY A 506 4.86 14.58 -12.50
C GLY A 506 5.99 15.56 -12.83
N GLU A 507 7.23 15.22 -12.50
CA GLU A 507 8.40 16.09 -12.71
C GLU A 507 9.03 15.92 -14.10
N LEU A 508 9.10 14.68 -14.62
CA LEU A 508 9.78 14.37 -15.88
C LEU A 508 8.89 14.52 -17.12
N LEU A 509 7.57 14.39 -16.98
CA LEU A 509 6.67 14.50 -18.14
C LEU A 509 6.39 15.97 -18.49
N PRO A 510 6.43 16.34 -19.80
CA PRO A 510 6.05 17.67 -20.27
C PRO A 510 4.61 18.01 -19.89
N PHE A 511 4.33 19.30 -19.64
CA PHE A 511 3.03 19.77 -19.15
C PHE A 511 1.86 19.33 -20.05
N GLU A 512 2.09 19.25 -21.36
CA GLU A 512 1.09 18.85 -22.36
C GLU A 512 0.69 17.37 -22.25
N PHE A 513 1.56 16.53 -21.67
CA PHE A 513 1.35 15.09 -21.55
C PHE A 513 1.06 14.62 -20.12
N ARG A 514 1.22 15.48 -19.11
CA ARG A 514 1.10 15.09 -17.68
C ARG A 514 -0.24 14.43 -17.34
N GLY A 515 -1.36 14.95 -17.83
CA GLY A 515 -2.68 14.39 -17.51
C GLY A 515 -2.87 12.94 -17.98
N VAL A 516 -2.75 12.71 -19.29
CA VAL A 516 -2.93 11.37 -19.88
C VAL A 516 -1.74 10.45 -19.57
N GLY A 517 -0.52 10.99 -19.60
CA GLY A 517 0.71 10.23 -19.35
C GLY A 517 0.80 9.68 -17.93
N GLN A 518 0.37 10.44 -16.92
CA GLN A 518 0.32 9.95 -15.54
C GLN A 518 -0.65 8.78 -15.40
N GLY A 519 -1.84 8.85 -16.02
CA GLY A 519 -2.80 7.74 -16.03
C GLY A 519 -2.23 6.47 -16.68
N ILE A 520 -1.55 6.60 -17.83
CA ILE A 520 -0.88 5.48 -18.52
C ILE A 520 0.21 4.86 -17.65
N VAL A 521 1.06 5.69 -17.02
CA VAL A 521 2.14 5.20 -16.16
C VAL A 521 1.57 4.46 -14.95
N VAL A 522 0.52 4.98 -14.31
CA VAL A 522 -0.16 4.29 -13.19
C VAL A 522 -0.76 2.97 -13.66
N ALA A 523 -1.44 2.96 -14.80
CA ALA A 523 -2.00 1.72 -15.35
C ALA A 523 -0.93 0.67 -15.60
N TYR A 524 0.18 1.05 -16.25
CA TYR A 524 1.31 0.16 -16.47
C TYR A 524 1.89 -0.38 -15.15
N ALA A 525 2.13 0.50 -14.17
CA ALA A 525 2.71 0.14 -12.90
C ALA A 525 1.88 -0.92 -12.15
N TYR A 526 0.56 -0.73 -12.10
CA TYR A 526 -0.33 -1.66 -11.40
C TYR A 526 -0.54 -2.97 -12.15
N VAL A 527 -0.46 -2.99 -13.48
CA VAL A 527 -0.43 -4.25 -14.25
C VAL A 527 0.80 -5.08 -13.88
N ILE A 528 1.99 -4.47 -13.87
CA ILE A 528 3.21 -5.16 -13.47
C ILE A 528 3.13 -5.62 -12.01
N MET A 529 2.62 -4.76 -11.13
CA MET A 529 2.38 -5.09 -9.73
C MET A 529 1.47 -6.31 -9.57
N SER A 530 0.34 -6.36 -10.29
CA SER A 530 -0.58 -7.51 -10.27
C SER A 530 0.11 -8.80 -10.70
N VAL A 531 0.94 -8.76 -11.75
CA VAL A 531 1.70 -9.92 -12.22
C VAL A 531 2.66 -10.39 -11.13
N VAL A 532 3.46 -9.49 -10.56
CA VAL A 532 4.45 -9.84 -9.52
C VAL A 532 3.77 -10.38 -8.26
N VAL A 533 2.69 -9.75 -7.78
CA VAL A 533 1.94 -10.18 -6.58
C VAL A 533 1.23 -11.53 -6.82
N LYS A 534 0.73 -11.78 -8.03
CA LYS A 534 0.09 -13.05 -8.37
C LYS A 534 1.10 -14.19 -8.49
N SER A 535 2.25 -13.94 -9.10
CA SER A 535 3.29 -14.96 -9.30
C SER A 535 4.07 -15.28 -8.02
N TYR A 536 4.08 -14.38 -7.04
CA TYR A 536 4.88 -14.52 -5.82
C TYR A 536 4.68 -15.85 -5.07
N PRO A 537 3.44 -16.30 -4.72
CA PRO A 537 3.26 -17.54 -3.98
C PRO A 537 3.79 -18.78 -4.72
N SER A 538 3.58 -18.86 -6.04
CA SER A 538 4.07 -19.96 -6.87
C SER A 538 5.61 -20.00 -6.91
N VAL A 539 6.25 -18.85 -7.10
CA VAL A 539 7.71 -18.74 -7.14
C VAL A 539 8.31 -19.04 -5.76
N GLU A 540 7.66 -18.62 -4.68
CA GLU A 540 8.11 -18.91 -3.32
C GLU A 540 8.02 -20.40 -2.96
N ASP A 541 6.97 -21.08 -3.40
CA ASP A 541 6.81 -22.52 -3.19
C ASP A 541 7.90 -23.33 -3.92
N GLU A 542 8.31 -22.91 -5.12
CA GLU A 542 9.32 -23.60 -5.94
C GLU A 542 10.76 -23.28 -5.53
N LEU A 543 11.08 -21.99 -5.30
CA LEU A 543 12.45 -21.54 -5.06
C LEU A 543 12.78 -21.36 -3.57
N GLY A 544 11.77 -21.25 -2.72
CA GLY A 544 11.91 -20.97 -1.30
C GLY A 544 12.13 -19.48 -0.98
N THR A 545 11.82 -19.10 0.26
CA THR A 545 11.85 -17.71 0.73
C THR A 545 13.25 -17.08 0.65
N SER A 546 14.32 -17.85 0.86
CA SER A 546 15.70 -17.35 0.76
C SER A 546 16.02 -16.89 -0.66
N ALA A 547 15.80 -17.74 -1.67
CA ALA A 547 16.11 -17.42 -3.07
C ALA A 547 15.31 -16.22 -3.60
N VAL A 548 14.04 -16.11 -3.22
CA VAL A 548 13.17 -14.98 -3.61
C VAL A 548 13.71 -13.65 -3.10
N PHE A 549 14.12 -13.58 -1.82
CA PHE A 549 14.71 -12.35 -1.28
C PHE A 549 16.13 -12.09 -1.83
N GLY A 550 16.89 -13.14 -2.18
CA GLY A 550 18.14 -12.99 -2.91
C GLY A 550 17.94 -12.32 -4.28
N PHE A 551 16.91 -12.73 -5.02
CA PHE A 551 16.49 -12.11 -6.28
C PHE A 551 16.09 -10.64 -6.08
N PHE A 552 15.27 -10.33 -5.07
CA PHE A 552 14.89 -8.96 -4.72
C PHE A 552 16.11 -8.07 -4.43
N GLY A 553 17.10 -8.60 -3.70
CA GLY A 553 18.35 -7.90 -3.42
C GLY A 553 19.16 -7.61 -4.70
N ALA A 554 19.29 -8.59 -5.61
CA ALA A 554 19.97 -8.40 -6.88
C ALA A 554 19.30 -7.34 -7.76
N VAL A 555 17.97 -7.34 -7.84
CA VAL A 555 17.20 -6.32 -8.57
C VAL A 555 17.37 -4.94 -7.93
N ALA A 556 17.43 -4.83 -6.60
CA ALA A 556 17.68 -3.56 -5.92
C ALA A 556 19.06 -2.97 -6.29
N PHE A 557 20.11 -3.80 -6.38
CA PHE A 557 21.42 -3.35 -6.86
C PHE A 557 21.42 -2.94 -8.33
N LEU A 558 20.70 -3.66 -9.19
CA LEU A 558 20.50 -3.27 -10.58
C LEU A 558 19.74 -1.94 -10.68
N THR A 559 18.79 -1.71 -9.78
CA THR A 559 18.04 -0.45 -9.68
C THR A 559 18.96 0.73 -9.34
N ILE A 560 19.95 0.54 -8.46
CA ILE A 560 20.97 1.57 -8.16
C ILE A 560 21.75 1.94 -9.42
N ALA A 561 22.24 0.95 -10.17
CA ALA A 561 22.96 1.21 -11.42
C ALA A 561 22.08 1.98 -12.41
N PHE A 562 20.81 1.60 -12.56
CA PHE A 562 19.86 2.30 -13.41
C PHE A 562 19.64 3.76 -12.98
N ILE A 563 19.46 4.03 -11.67
CA ILE A 563 19.29 5.39 -11.14
C ILE A 563 20.56 6.23 -11.36
N TYR A 564 21.75 5.64 -11.21
CA TYR A 564 23.02 6.32 -11.41
C TYR A 564 23.25 6.72 -12.86
N TYR A 565 22.88 5.85 -13.80
CA TYR A 565 23.01 6.21 -15.20
C TYR A 565 21.83 7.09 -15.64
N PHE A 566 20.59 6.64 -15.57
CA PHE A 566 19.51 7.19 -16.41
C PHE A 566 18.64 8.27 -15.73
N VAL A 567 18.51 8.28 -14.41
CA VAL A 567 17.59 9.20 -13.70
C VAL A 567 18.26 10.56 -13.50
N PRO A 568 17.70 11.68 -14.02
CA PRO A 568 18.22 13.02 -13.78
C PRO A 568 17.93 13.52 -12.36
N GLU A 569 18.69 14.50 -11.91
CA GLU A 569 18.35 15.26 -10.69
C GLU A 569 17.33 16.32 -11.09
N THR A 570 16.15 16.27 -10.47
CA THR A 570 15.03 17.18 -10.77
C THR A 570 14.93 18.32 -9.77
N LYS A 571 15.54 18.20 -8.61
CA LYS A 571 15.46 19.21 -7.56
C LYS A 571 16.05 20.55 -8.02
N GLY A 572 15.22 21.59 -7.97
CA GLY A 572 15.62 22.95 -8.34
C GLY A 572 15.89 23.15 -9.83
N ARG A 573 15.49 22.19 -10.68
CA ARG A 573 15.66 22.26 -12.13
C ARG A 573 14.36 22.66 -12.81
N THR A 574 14.45 23.52 -13.83
CA THR A 574 13.31 23.84 -14.68
C THR A 574 12.98 22.68 -15.63
N MET A 575 11.75 22.65 -16.14
CA MET A 575 11.34 21.64 -17.14
C MET A 575 12.24 21.67 -18.39
N ASP A 576 12.66 22.86 -18.82
CA ASP A 576 13.52 23.02 -19.99
C ASP A 576 14.92 22.43 -19.76
N GLU A 577 15.50 22.62 -18.56
CA GLU A 577 16.78 22.00 -18.19
C GLU A 577 16.70 20.47 -18.19
N ILE A 578 15.59 19.90 -17.71
CA ILE A 578 15.36 18.45 -17.73
C ILE A 578 15.25 17.95 -19.19
N GLN A 579 14.57 18.70 -20.06
CA GLN A 579 14.51 18.33 -21.48
C GLN A 579 15.88 18.37 -22.16
N VAL A 580 16.73 19.35 -21.82
CA VAL A 580 18.11 19.43 -22.32
C VAL A 580 18.93 18.22 -21.86
N TYR A 581 18.77 17.76 -20.62
CA TYR A 581 19.42 16.54 -20.14
C TYR A 581 19.09 15.32 -21.02
N PHE A 582 17.81 15.13 -21.35
CA PHE A 582 17.37 14.02 -22.21
C PHE A 582 17.71 14.20 -23.69
N GLN A 583 18.08 15.41 -24.13
CA GLN A 583 18.53 15.66 -25.52
C GLN A 583 20.03 15.39 -25.68
N LYS A 584 20.84 15.64 -24.65
CA LYS A 584 22.30 15.46 -24.67
C LYS A 584 22.77 14.00 -24.62
N ARG A 585 21.89 13.08 -24.21
CA ARG A 585 22.10 11.62 -24.22
C ARG A 585 21.18 10.98 -25.24
#